data_AF-A0A960Q2B9-F1
#
_entry.id   AF-A0A960Q2B9-F1
#
_cell.length_a   1.000
_cell.length_b   1.000
_cell.length_c   1.000
_cell.angle_alpha   90.00
_cell.angle_beta   90.00
_cell.angle_gamma   90.00
#
_symmetry.space_group_name_H-M   'P 1'
#
loop_
_entity.id
_entity.type
_entity.pdbx_description
1 polymer ?
#
loop_
_entity_poly.entity_id
_entity_poly.type
_entity_poly.pdbx_seq_one_letter_code
_entity_poly.pdbx_strand_id
1 'polypeptide(L)'
;MVYSLEDLDRWLQQRENEHLEFKEAGNRFDFERLVRYCAALSNEGGGHIILGVTDGFPRRVVGTLAFPVVENTRATLFDRLRLRVEVDQILHPSGRVLVVTAPPRPAGRPISVNGSYW
;
A
#
# COMPACT_ATOMS: atom_id res chain seq x y z
N MET A 1 4.15 10.08 5.96
CA MET A 1 5.60 10.05 6.30
C MET A 1 6.31 10.42 4.99
N VAL A 2 7.63 10.44 4.86
CA VAL A 2 8.24 10.55 3.52
C VAL A 2 9.27 9.44 3.41
N TYR A 3 9.09 8.55 2.44
CA TYR A 3 9.99 7.43 2.21
C TYR A 3 11.02 7.79 1.13
N SER A 4 12.23 7.26 1.31
CA SER A 4 13.38 7.48 0.44
C SER A 4 13.64 6.27 -0.48
N LEU A 5 14.53 6.44 -1.44
CA LEU A 5 15.03 5.32 -2.27
C LEU A 5 15.71 4.25 -1.40
N GLU A 6 16.40 4.65 -0.34
CA GLU A 6 17.05 3.71 0.59
C GLU A 6 16.04 2.89 1.40
N ASP A 7 14.86 3.45 1.69
CA ASP A 7 13.76 2.68 2.30
C ASP A 7 13.23 1.64 1.31
N LEU A 8 13.03 2.04 0.05
CA LEU A 8 12.60 1.14 -1.02
C LEU A 8 13.60 0.00 -1.23
N ASP A 9 14.89 0.30 -1.36
CA ASP A 9 15.94 -0.70 -1.56
C ASP A 9 15.97 -1.73 -0.41
N ARG A 10 15.79 -1.26 0.83
CA ARG A 10 15.66 -2.15 2.00
C ARG A 10 14.45 -3.07 1.89
N TRP A 11 13.29 -2.57 1.50
CA TRP A 11 12.10 -3.40 1.31
C TRP A 11 12.24 -4.42 0.17
N LEU A 12 12.88 -4.03 -0.95
CA LEU A 12 13.09 -4.94 -2.09
C LEU A 12 13.90 -6.19 -1.71
N GLN A 13 14.81 -6.07 -0.73
CA GLN A 13 15.63 -7.18 -0.23
C GLN A 13 14.95 -8.02 0.87
N GLN A 14 13.89 -7.52 1.51
CA GLN A 14 13.17 -8.26 2.56
C GLN A 14 12.30 -9.37 1.96
N ARG A 15 12.24 -10.54 2.59
CA ARG A 15 11.21 -11.52 2.22
C ARG A 15 9.83 -10.94 2.55
N GLU A 16 8.84 -11.22 1.70
CA GLU A 16 7.47 -10.80 1.94
C GLU A 16 7.02 -11.35 3.30
N ASN A 17 6.38 -10.50 4.09
CA ASN A 17 5.82 -10.86 5.38
C ASN A 17 4.39 -10.28 5.46
N GLU A 18 3.67 -10.62 6.52
CA GLU A 18 2.26 -10.22 6.72
C GLU A 18 2.06 -8.69 6.75
N HIS A 19 3.14 -7.89 6.89
CA HIS A 19 3.09 -6.43 6.99
C HIS A 19 3.70 -5.69 5.79
N LEU A 20 4.17 -6.40 4.76
CA LEU A 20 4.82 -5.79 3.60
C LEU A 20 4.46 -6.57 2.34
N GLU A 21 3.61 -5.99 1.50
CA GLU A 21 3.11 -6.60 0.27
C GLU A 21 3.53 -5.80 -0.98
N PHE A 22 3.81 -6.49 -2.08
CA PHE A 22 4.22 -5.88 -3.34
C PHE A 22 3.21 -6.15 -4.44
N LYS A 23 2.98 -5.16 -5.31
CA LYS A 23 2.12 -5.26 -6.48
C LYS A 23 2.71 -4.51 -7.66
N GLU A 24 2.75 -5.17 -8.82
CA GLU A 24 3.26 -4.55 -10.04
C GLU A 24 2.48 -3.29 -10.39
N ALA A 25 1.14 -3.38 -10.47
CA ALA A 25 0.23 -2.25 -10.63
C ALA A 25 0.61 -1.24 -11.74
N GLY A 26 1.23 -1.70 -12.84
CA GLY A 26 1.87 -0.82 -13.83
C GLY A 26 0.96 0.27 -14.40
N ASN A 27 -0.19 -0.10 -14.99
CA ASN A 27 -1.12 0.88 -15.59
C ASN A 27 -2.26 1.30 -14.66
N ARG A 28 -2.78 0.35 -13.86
CA ARG A 28 -3.94 0.56 -13.00
C ARG A 28 -3.87 -0.41 -11.82
N PHE A 29 -4.58 -0.04 -10.77
CA PHE A 29 -4.86 -0.92 -9.65
C PHE A 29 -6.30 -0.69 -9.22
N ASP A 30 -7.02 -1.76 -8.91
CA ASP A 30 -8.41 -1.67 -8.49
C ASP A 30 -8.49 -1.03 -7.09
N PHE A 31 -9.32 0.01 -6.96
CA PHE A 31 -9.41 0.75 -5.71
C PHE A 31 -10.09 -0.05 -4.61
N GLU A 32 -11.11 -0.84 -4.93
CA GLU A 32 -11.77 -1.70 -3.94
C GLU A 32 -10.83 -2.79 -3.43
N ARG A 33 -9.95 -3.31 -4.29
CA ARG A 33 -8.85 -4.20 -3.89
C ARG A 33 -7.88 -3.50 -2.94
N LEU A 34 -7.51 -2.23 -3.21
CA LEU A 34 -6.66 -1.46 -2.30
C LEU A 34 -7.31 -1.29 -0.92
N VAL A 35 -8.61 -0.97 -0.89
CA VAL A 35 -9.39 -0.84 0.36
C VAL A 35 -9.35 -2.13 1.17
N ARG A 36 -9.53 -3.30 0.53
CA ARG A 36 -9.47 -4.61 1.19
C ARG A 36 -8.09 -4.90 1.78
N TYR A 37 -7.03 -4.64 1.03
CA TYR A 37 -5.67 -4.83 1.54
C TYR A 37 -5.37 -3.92 2.73
N CYS A 38 -5.75 -2.64 2.67
CA CYS A 38 -5.57 -1.75 3.82
C CYS A 38 -6.34 -2.23 5.05
N ALA A 39 -7.56 -2.76 4.88
CA ALA A 39 -8.34 -3.31 5.99
C ALA A 39 -7.68 -4.55 6.62
N ALA A 40 -7.24 -5.50 5.78
CA ALA A 40 -6.54 -6.72 6.21
C ALA A 40 -5.28 -6.37 7.00
N LEU A 41 -4.38 -5.56 6.41
CA LEU A 41 -3.16 -5.08 7.07
C LEU A 41 -3.48 -4.41 8.40
N SER A 42 -4.49 -3.53 8.44
CA SER A 42 -4.87 -2.86 9.70
C SER A 42 -5.32 -3.86 10.76
N ASN A 43 -6.06 -4.90 10.38
CA ASN A 43 -6.52 -5.93 11.31
C ASN A 43 -5.38 -6.80 11.85
N GLU A 44 -4.33 -6.99 11.06
CA GLU A 44 -3.14 -7.77 11.40
C GLU A 44 -2.07 -6.96 12.15
N GLY A 45 -2.24 -5.66 12.33
CA GLY A 45 -1.29 -4.82 13.09
C GLY A 45 -0.65 -3.69 12.29
N GLY A 46 -1.17 -3.40 11.11
CA GLY A 46 -0.68 -2.40 10.18
C GLY A 46 0.31 -2.98 9.17
N GLY A 47 0.74 -2.15 8.22
CA GLY A 47 1.72 -2.56 7.21
C GLY A 47 1.76 -1.66 5.98
N HIS A 48 2.44 -2.15 4.95
CA HIS A 48 2.71 -1.43 3.71
C HIS A 48 2.30 -2.24 2.48
N ILE A 49 1.74 -1.55 1.49
CA ILE A 49 1.54 -2.06 0.14
C ILE A 49 2.38 -1.20 -0.80
N ILE A 50 3.30 -1.83 -1.53
CA ILE A 50 4.21 -1.17 -2.46
C ILE A 50 3.74 -1.42 -3.89
N LEU A 51 3.28 -0.37 -4.57
CA LEU A 51 2.82 -0.43 -5.96
C LEU A 51 3.91 0.03 -6.93
N GLY A 52 4.01 -0.60 -8.10
CA GLY A 52 5.05 -0.31 -9.09
C GLY A 52 6.27 -1.22 -8.98
N VAL A 53 6.13 -2.37 -8.31
CA VAL A 53 7.20 -3.35 -8.07
C VAL A 53 6.67 -4.75 -8.33
N THR A 54 7.44 -5.60 -9.02
CA THR A 54 7.04 -7.00 -9.26
C THR A 54 6.77 -7.76 -7.96
N ASP A 55 5.69 -8.54 -7.93
CA ASP A 55 5.23 -9.26 -6.73
C ASP A 55 6.29 -10.24 -6.17
N GLY A 56 6.92 -11.03 -7.04
CA GLY A 56 7.85 -12.10 -6.67
C GLY A 56 9.33 -11.67 -6.52
N PHE A 57 10.07 -12.41 -5.70
CA PHE A 57 11.53 -12.25 -5.59
C PHE A 57 12.27 -12.90 -6.79
N PRO A 58 13.32 -12.28 -7.36
CA PRO A 58 13.87 -10.97 -7.02
C PRO A 58 12.97 -9.83 -7.53
N ARG A 59 12.63 -8.90 -6.63
CA ARG A 59 11.71 -7.80 -6.92
C ARG A 59 12.38 -6.72 -7.73
N ARG A 60 11.66 -6.14 -8.69
CA ARG A 60 12.15 -5.06 -9.56
C ARG A 60 11.13 -3.95 -9.63
N VAL A 61 11.61 -2.71 -9.58
CA VAL A 61 10.79 -1.54 -9.85
C VAL A 61 10.42 -1.53 -11.34
N VAL A 62 9.13 -1.48 -11.62
CA VAL A 62 8.57 -1.38 -12.98
C VAL A 62 7.82 -0.06 -13.21
N GLY A 63 7.53 0.67 -12.14
CA GLY A 63 6.74 1.90 -12.18
C GLY A 63 5.22 1.66 -12.11
N THR A 64 4.48 2.68 -11.68
CA THR A 64 3.01 2.67 -11.68
C THR A 64 2.41 4.00 -12.12
N LEU A 65 1.35 3.92 -12.94
CA LEU A 65 0.45 5.01 -13.31
C LEU A 65 -0.84 5.01 -12.46
N ALA A 66 -1.01 4.03 -11.57
CA ALA A 66 -2.15 3.98 -10.67
C ALA A 66 -2.15 5.20 -9.72
N PHE A 67 -3.34 5.60 -9.29
CA PHE A 67 -3.54 6.64 -8.27
C PHE A 67 -2.68 7.90 -8.50
N PRO A 68 -2.87 8.62 -9.63
CA PRO A 68 -1.98 9.71 -10.04
C PRO A 68 -1.98 10.89 -9.06
N VAL A 69 -3.10 11.13 -8.37
CA VAL A 69 -3.25 12.18 -7.35
C VAL A 69 -3.34 11.52 -5.98
N VAL A 70 -2.20 11.45 -5.27
CA VAL A 70 -2.08 10.71 -4.01
C VAL A 70 -2.97 11.29 -2.90
N GLU A 71 -3.20 12.60 -2.90
CA GLU A 71 -4.07 13.31 -1.97
C GLU A 71 -5.52 12.84 -2.08
N ASN A 72 -6.03 12.70 -3.32
CA ASN A 72 -7.39 12.22 -3.57
C ASN A 72 -7.54 10.76 -3.13
N THR A 73 -6.53 9.93 -3.41
CA THR A 73 -6.51 8.53 -2.96
C THR A 73 -6.51 8.42 -1.45
N ARG A 74 -5.68 9.22 -0.76
CA ARG A 74 -5.64 9.30 0.72
C ARG A 74 -6.99 9.70 1.30
N ALA A 75 -7.60 10.77 0.78
CA ALA A 75 -8.91 11.25 1.21
C ALA A 75 -9.99 10.17 1.03
N THR A 76 -10.01 9.52 -0.12
CA THR A 76 -11.00 8.47 -0.43
C THR A 76 -10.82 7.23 0.45
N LEU A 77 -9.57 6.83 0.74
CA LEU A 77 -9.28 5.73 1.67
C LEU A 77 -9.74 6.06 3.09
N PHE A 78 -9.47 7.28 3.56
CA PHE A 78 -9.99 7.75 4.85
C PHE A 78 -11.53 7.72 4.87
N ASP A 79 -12.17 8.10 3.76
CA ASP A 79 -13.63 8.09 3.69
C ASP A 79 -14.24 6.69 3.75
N ARG A 80 -13.58 5.72 3.12
CA ARG A 80 -14.05 4.33 3.08
C ARG A 80 -13.77 3.57 4.37
N LEU A 81 -12.57 3.76 4.95
CA LEU A 81 -12.09 2.94 6.07
C LEU A 81 -12.17 3.63 7.43
N ARG A 82 -12.30 4.97 7.46
CA ARG A 82 -12.14 5.79 8.67
C ARG A 82 -10.79 5.57 9.38
N LEU A 83 -9.78 5.23 8.59
CA LEU A 83 -8.39 5.04 9.01
C LEU A 83 -7.50 6.09 8.36
N ARG A 84 -6.48 6.54 9.09
CA ARG A 84 -5.43 7.42 8.56
C ARG A 84 -4.42 6.59 7.76
N VAL A 85 -4.85 6.10 6.60
CA VAL A 85 -3.96 5.46 5.63
C VAL A 85 -3.12 6.54 4.97
N GLU A 86 -1.80 6.36 4.94
CA GLU A 86 -0.89 7.26 4.23
C GLU A 86 -0.61 6.75 2.82
N VAL A 87 -0.43 7.68 1.88
CA VAL A 87 -0.08 7.38 0.48
C VAL A 87 1.06 8.29 0.06
N ASP A 88 2.26 7.73 -0.01
CA ASP A 88 3.48 8.45 -0.33
C ASP A 88 4.03 7.97 -1.68
N GLN A 89 4.75 8.85 -2.39
CA GLN A 89 5.35 8.52 -3.68
C GLN A 89 6.87 8.53 -3.60
N ILE A 90 7.49 7.57 -4.28
CA ILE A 90 8.94 7.50 -4.48
C ILE A 90 9.20 7.58 -5.99
N LEU A 91 10.04 8.53 -6.40
CA LEU A 91 10.48 8.68 -7.78
C LEU A 91 11.79 7.91 -7.97
N HIS A 92 11.67 6.63 -8.36
CA HIS A 92 12.81 5.78 -8.65
C HIS A 92 13.22 5.90 -10.13
N PRO A 93 14.51 5.77 -10.51
CA PRO A 93 14.96 5.91 -11.90
C PRO A 93 14.24 4.99 -12.89
N SER A 94 13.84 3.78 -12.45
CA SER A 94 13.07 2.82 -13.24
C SER A 94 11.56 3.04 -13.24
N GLY A 95 11.05 4.03 -12.51
CA GLY A 95 9.63 4.36 -12.50
C GLY A 95 9.09 4.85 -11.15
N ARG A 96 7.89 5.43 -11.18
CA ARG A 96 7.17 5.89 -9.99
C ARG A 96 6.70 4.70 -9.14
N VAL A 97 6.95 4.75 -7.84
CA VAL A 97 6.47 3.77 -6.85
C VAL A 97 5.53 4.47 -5.89
N LEU A 98 4.44 3.81 -5.51
CA LEU A 98 3.56 4.27 -4.44
C LEU A 98 3.70 3.39 -3.22
N VAL A 99 3.81 4.01 -2.07
CA VAL A 99 3.84 3.36 -0.76
C VAL A 99 2.53 3.70 -0.06
N VAL A 100 1.69 2.69 0.14
CA VAL A 100 0.45 2.83 0.90
C VAL A 100 0.64 2.22 2.28
N THR A 101 0.53 3.03 3.33
CA THR A 101 0.77 2.61 4.71
C THR A 101 -0.53 2.57 5.48
N ALA A 102 -0.94 1.36 5.86
CA ALA A 102 -2.12 1.13 6.69
C ALA A 102 -1.71 1.08 8.18
N PRO A 103 -2.34 1.87 9.06
CA PRO A 103 -2.07 1.80 10.50
C PRO A 103 -2.71 0.55 11.14
N PRO A 104 -2.26 0.13 12.32
CA PRO A 104 -3.00 -0.87 13.10
C PRO A 104 -4.44 -0.41 13.37
N ARG A 105 -5.38 -1.36 13.40
CA ARG A 105 -6.78 -1.06 13.73
C ARG A 105 -6.91 -0.50 15.15
N PRO A 106 -7.89 0.38 15.42
CA PRO A 106 -8.25 0.75 16.78
C PRO A 106 -8.67 -0.47 17.61
N ALA A 107 -8.36 -0.43 18.91
CA ALA A 107 -8.77 -1.48 19.84
C ALA A 107 -10.30 -1.60 19.88
N GLY A 108 -10.80 -2.85 19.99
CA GLY A 108 -12.23 -3.14 20.16
C GLY A 108 -13.08 -3.15 18.88
N ARG A 109 -12.54 -2.83 17.69
CA ARG A 109 -13.30 -2.89 16.43
C ARG A 109 -12.47 -3.41 15.25
N PRO A 110 -12.77 -4.59 14.68
CA PRO A 110 -12.23 -5.01 13.39
C PRO A 110 -12.66 -4.06 12.26
N ILE A 111 -11.77 -3.86 11.30
CA ILE A 111 -12.05 -3.11 10.07
C ILE A 111 -12.72 -4.07 9.10
N SER A 112 -13.96 -3.77 8.70
CA SER A 112 -14.68 -4.56 7.72
C SER A 112 -14.83 -3.78 6.42
N VAL A 113 -14.83 -4.52 5.31
CA VAL A 113 -15.12 -3.98 3.97
C VAL A 113 -16.34 -4.71 3.45
N ASN A 114 -17.43 -3.97 3.22
CA ASN A 114 -18.72 -4.50 2.73
C ASN A 114 -19.31 -5.66 3.56
N GLY A 115 -19.11 -5.66 4.88
CA GLY A 115 -19.63 -6.70 5.77
C GLY A 115 -18.76 -7.96 5.90
N SER A 116 -17.63 -8.01 5.19
CA SER A 116 -16.61 -9.06 5.36
C SER A 116 -15.47 -8.55 6.24
N TYR A 117 -15.01 -9.40 7.16
CA TYR A 117 -13.81 -9.19 7.96
C TYR A 117 -12.63 -9.81 7.21
N TRP A 118 -11.56 -9.03 7.04
CA TRP A 118 -10.35 -9.41 6.31
C TRP A 118 -9.16 -9.39 7.25
#